data_AF-A0AAV8YH95-F1
#
_entry.id   AF-A0AAV8YH95-F1
#
_cell.length_a   1.000
_cell.length_b   1.000
_cell.length_c   1.000
_cell.angle_alpha   90.00
_cell.angle_beta   90.00
_cell.angle_gamma   90.00
#
_symmetry.space_group_name_H-M   'P 1'
#
loop_
_entity.id
_entity.type
_entity.pdbx_description
1 polymer ?
#
loop_
_entity_poly.entity_id
_entity_poly.type
_entity_poly.pdbx_seq_one_letter_code
_entity_poly.pdbx_strand_id
1 'polypeptide(L)'
;MSLSDTQRIEILILLGCGDKTRTKKQVCEIFNTKYPDRRISQSTVSRIENKFREFGNVTDIPKSGRKRSLDDEQKLDILLDVQDNPHKPTRQVAADNDN
;
A
#
# COMPACT_ATOMS: atom_id res chain seq x y z
N MET A 1 11.79 -5.60 -6.10
CA MET A 1 12.58 -4.61 -5.34
C MET A 1 11.70 -3.41 -5.07
N SER A 2 11.68 -2.87 -3.85
CA SER A 2 10.86 -1.70 -3.50
C SER A 2 11.62 -0.42 -3.84
N LEU A 3 10.98 0.49 -4.59
CA LEU A 3 11.48 1.85 -4.75
C LEU A 3 11.21 2.63 -3.45
N SER A 4 12.12 3.53 -3.09
CA SER A 4 11.83 4.50 -2.02
C SER A 4 10.84 5.56 -2.50
N ASP A 5 10.20 6.26 -1.57
CA ASP A 5 9.31 7.37 -1.92
C ASP A 5 10.05 8.48 -2.67
N THR A 6 11.29 8.78 -2.29
CA THR A 6 12.15 9.73 -3.01
C THR A 6 12.36 9.32 -4.47
N GLN A 7 12.60 8.03 -4.73
CA GLN A 7 12.76 7.51 -6.09
C GLN A 7 11.45 7.58 -6.89
N ARG A 8 10.29 7.33 -6.25
CA ARG A 8 8.98 7.49 -6.89
C ARG A 8 8.70 8.96 -7.23
N ILE A 9 9.03 9.88 -6.33
CA ILE A 9 8.93 11.33 -6.55
C ILE A 9 9.84 11.75 -7.72
N GLU A 10 11.08 11.26 -7.76
CA GLU A 10 12.00 11.56 -8.85
C GLU A 10 11.45 11.10 -10.21
N ILE A 11 10.82 9.92 -10.27
CA ILE A 11 10.13 9.43 -11.49
C ILE A 11 9.03 10.40 -11.93
N LEU A 12 8.22 10.92 -11.00
CA LEU A 12 7.17 11.90 -11.29
C LEU A 12 7.74 13.24 -11.77
N ILE A 13 8.84 13.71 -11.16
CA ILE A 13 9.55 14.93 -11.60
C ILE A 13 10.10 14.75 -13.02
N LEU A 14 10.66 13.58 -13.33
CA LEU A 14 11.19 13.28 -14.66
C LEU A 14 10.09 13.21 -15.73
N LEU A 15 8.94 12.60 -15.39
CA LEU A 15 7.73 12.61 -16.21
C LEU A 15 7.30 14.04 -16.55
N GLY A 16 7.43 14.95 -15.58
CA GLY A 16 7.10 16.36 -15.70
C GLY A 16 5.63 16.66 -15.41
N CYS A 17 5.29 17.95 -15.42
CA CYS A 17 3.93 18.45 -15.24
C CYS A 17 3.63 19.48 -16.36
N GLY A 18 2.45 19.42 -16.97
CA GLY A 18 2.05 20.34 -18.05
C GLY A 18 2.76 20.08 -19.39
N ASP A 19 3.29 21.14 -20.02
CA ASP A 19 3.77 21.11 -21.42
C ASP A 19 5.18 20.51 -21.60
N LYS A 20 5.91 20.28 -20.51
CA LYS A 20 7.23 19.61 -20.51
C LYS A 20 7.08 18.16 -20.04
N THR A 21 6.47 17.33 -20.87
CA THR A 21 6.34 15.89 -20.58
C THR A 21 7.43 15.09 -21.25
N ARG A 22 8.02 14.14 -20.50
CA ARG A 22 8.87 13.09 -21.08
C ARG A 22 8.04 11.83 -21.28
N THR A 23 8.40 11.06 -22.31
CA THR A 23 7.80 9.74 -22.50
C THR A 23 8.25 8.78 -21.39
N LYS A 24 7.41 7.79 -21.07
CA LYS A 24 7.74 6.73 -20.07
C LYS A 24 9.05 6.01 -20.41
N LYS A 25 9.35 5.85 -21.70
CA LYS A 25 10.61 5.28 -22.20
C LYS A 25 11.81 6.14 -21.81
N GLN A 26 11.77 7.44 -22.08
CA GLN A 26 12.86 8.37 -21.71
C GLN A 26 13.07 8.43 -20.20
N VAL A 27 12.00 8.46 -19.42
CA VAL A 27 12.09 8.45 -17.94
C VAL A 27 12.77 7.17 -17.45
N CYS A 28 12.37 6.03 -18.00
CA CYS A 28 12.97 4.73 -17.72
C CYS A 28 14.48 4.71 -18.06
N GLU A 29 14.88 5.25 -19.21
CA GLU A 29 16.29 5.33 -19.63
C GLU A 29 17.10 6.23 -18.68
N ILE A 30 16.61 7.44 -18.38
CA ILE A 30 17.28 8.39 -17.49
C ILE A 30 17.42 7.81 -16.09
N PHE A 31 16.33 7.25 -15.54
CA PHE A 31 16.34 6.67 -14.19
C PHE A 31 17.29 5.48 -14.10
N ASN A 32 17.26 4.57 -15.07
CA ASN A 32 18.13 3.38 -15.07
C ASN A 32 19.60 3.72 -15.29
N THR A 33 19.90 4.82 -16.00
CA THR A 33 21.27 5.33 -16.14
C THR A 33 21.79 5.86 -14.81
N LYS A 34 20.93 6.55 -14.03
CA LYS A 34 21.27 7.07 -12.70
C LYS A 34 21.36 5.96 -11.64
N TYR A 35 20.50 4.94 -11.74
CA TYR A 35 20.40 3.84 -10.78
C TYR A 35 20.59 2.47 -11.47
N PRO A 36 21.83 2.10 -11.86
CA PRO A 36 22.10 0.87 -12.59
C PRO A 36 21.76 -0.40 -11.80
N ASP A 37 21.88 -0.37 -10.48
CA ASP A 37 21.56 -1.50 -9.59
C ASP A 37 20.05 -1.65 -9.31
N ARG A 38 19.23 -0.67 -9.70
CA ARG A 38 17.79 -0.62 -9.40
C ARG A 38 16.98 -0.26 -10.63
N ARG A 39 17.17 -1.03 -11.70
CA ARG A 39 16.48 -0.79 -12.97
C ARG A 39 14.97 -0.97 -12.84
N ILE A 40 14.24 -0.04 -13.42
CA ILE A 40 12.79 -0.05 -13.55
C ILE A 40 12.38 -0.27 -15.01
N SER A 41 11.14 -0.70 -15.21
CA SER A 41 10.53 -0.81 -16.54
C SER A 41 9.58 0.37 -16.80
N GLN A 42 9.17 0.54 -18.06
CA GLN A 42 8.10 1.50 -18.41
C GLN A 42 6.77 1.19 -17.70
N SER A 43 6.49 -0.09 -17.42
CA SER A 43 5.30 -0.50 -16.66
C SER A 43 5.38 -0.05 -15.19
N THR A 44 6.57 -0.03 -14.58
CA THR A 44 6.78 0.56 -13.26
C THR A 44 6.46 2.06 -13.26
N VAL A 45 6.98 2.79 -14.25
CA VAL A 45 6.71 4.23 -14.41
C VAL A 45 5.20 4.49 -14.55
N SER A 46 4.52 3.72 -15.41
CA SER A 46 3.07 3.86 -15.60
C SER A 46 2.26 3.57 -14.33
N ARG A 47 2.66 2.55 -13.55
CA ARG A 47 1.97 2.20 -12.32
C ARG A 47 2.11 3.30 -11.26
N ILE A 48 3.29 3.92 -11.17
CA ILE A 48 3.54 5.05 -10.26
C ILE A 48 2.72 6.27 -10.67
N GLU A 49 2.72 6.61 -11.97
CA GLU A 49 1.93 7.72 -12.49
C GLU A 49 0.43 7.54 -12.20
N ASN A 50 -0.14 6.38 -12.56
CA ASN A 50 -1.55 6.10 -12.36
C ASN A 50 -1.93 6.18 -10.88
N LYS A 51 -1.13 5.57 -10.01
CA LYS A 51 -1.34 5.62 -8.57
C LYS A 51 -1.33 7.05 -8.03
N PHE A 52 -0.37 7.86 -8.47
CA PHE A 52 -0.30 9.25 -8.03
C PHE A 52 -1.51 10.06 -8.52
N ARG A 53 -1.98 9.84 -9.76
CA ARG A 53 -3.20 10.48 -10.27
C ARG A 53 -4.46 10.05 -9.52
N GLU A 54 -4.54 8.79 -9.10
CA GLU A 54 -5.72 8.23 -8.42
C GLU A 54 -5.78 8.60 -6.93
N PHE A 55 -4.65 8.50 -6.22
CA PHE A 55 -4.61 8.63 -4.75
C PHE A 55 -3.87 9.88 -4.24
N GLY A 56 -3.20 10.63 -5.12
CA GLY A 56 -2.47 11.86 -4.76
C GLY A 56 -1.21 11.64 -3.92
N ASN A 57 -0.73 10.39 -3.76
CA ASN A 57 0.45 10.08 -2.95
C ASN A 57 1.35 9.03 -3.60
N VAL A 58 2.60 8.97 -3.13
CA VAL A 58 3.62 8.01 -3.58
C VAL A 58 3.84 6.86 -2.61
N THR A 59 3.39 7.02 -1.36
CA THR A 59 3.55 6.08 -0.25
C THR A 59 2.90 4.75 -0.56
N ASP A 60 3.53 3.63 -0.21
CA ASP A 60 2.95 2.31 -0.44
C ASP A 60 1.53 2.22 0.17
N ILE A 61 0.57 1.76 -0.64
CA ILE A 61 -0.79 1.54 -0.16
C ILE A 61 -0.70 0.33 0.77
N PRO A 62 -1.27 0.40 1.99
CA PRO A 62 -1.37 -0.77 2.85
C PRO A 62 -2.00 -1.89 2.02
N LYS A 63 -1.27 -3.00 1.86
CA LYS A 63 -1.74 -4.13 1.05
C LYS A 63 -3.13 -4.51 1.56
N SER A 64 -4.12 -4.49 0.66
CA SER A 64 -5.40 -5.13 0.96
C SER A 64 -5.11 -6.60 1.25
N GLY A 65 -5.27 -6.95 2.52
CA GLY A 65 -5.03 -8.26 3.08
C GLY A 65 -5.97 -8.45 4.26
N ARG A 66 -5.99 -9.67 4.82
CA ARG A 66 -6.85 -10.03 5.96
C ARG A 66 -6.80 -8.92 7.02
N LYS A 67 -7.97 -8.41 7.45
CA LYS A 67 -8.10 -7.46 8.56
C LYS A 67 -7.20 -7.96 9.70
N ARG A 68 -6.13 -7.22 10.02
CA ARG A 68 -5.18 -7.61 11.07
C ARG A 68 -5.74 -7.40 12.46
N SER A 69 -6.77 -6.56 12.57
CA SER A 69 -7.37 -6.15 13.83
C SER A 69 -8.88 -6.22 13.69
N LEU A 70 -9.50 -6.72 14.75
CA LEU A 70 -10.91 -6.51 15.04
C LEU A 70 -11.17 -5.00 15.14
N ASP A 71 -12.35 -4.56 14.74
CA ASP A 71 -12.79 -3.21 15.08
C ASP A 71 -13.11 -3.10 16.59
N ASP A 72 -13.44 -1.90 17.06
CA ASP A 72 -13.66 -1.68 18.48
C ASP A 72 -14.99 -2.26 18.98
N GLU A 73 -15.97 -2.45 18.09
CA GLU A 73 -17.27 -3.07 18.40
C GLU A 73 -17.09 -4.57 18.62
N GLN A 74 -16.39 -5.24 17.71
CA GLN A 74 -16.02 -6.65 17.82
C GLN A 74 -15.16 -6.94 19.06
N LYS A 75 -14.25 -6.01 19.44
CA LYS A 75 -13.50 -6.15 20.70
C LYS A 75 -14.39 -6.05 21.92
N LEU A 76 -15.38 -5.13 21.89
CA LEU A 76 -16.30 -4.92 23.00
C LEU A 76 -17.19 -6.16 23.20
N ASP A 77 -17.72 -6.74 22.13
CA ASP A 77 -18.55 -7.95 22.21
C ASP A 77 -17.79 -9.14 22.79
N ILE A 78 -16.54 -9.34 22.37
CA ILE A 78 -15.67 -10.38 22.93
C ILE A 78 -15.40 -10.14 24.43
N LEU A 79 -15.17 -8.89 24.83
CA LEU A 79 -14.93 -8.54 26.24
C LEU A 79 -16.16 -8.83 27.09
N LEU A 80 -17.36 -8.48 26.60
CA LEU A 80 -18.62 -8.76 27.30
C LEU A 80 -18.88 -10.26 27.41
N ASP A 81 -18.67 -11.04 26.35
CA ASP A 81 -18.86 -12.51 26.38
C ASP A 81 -17.91 -13.21 27.37
N VAL A 82 -16.65 -12.77 27.44
CA VAL A 82 -15.68 -13.29 28.42
C VAL A 82 -16.03 -12.85 29.84
N GLN A 83 -16.52 -11.63 30.02
CA GLN A 83 -16.96 -11.12 31.32
C GLN A 83 -18.18 -11.89 31.84
N ASP A 84 -19.18 -12.13 30.99
CA ASP A 84 -20.41 -12.84 31.34
C ASP A 84 -20.17 -14.33 31.56
N ASN A 85 -19.24 -14.94 30.81
CA ASN A 85 -18.91 -16.36 30.92
C ASN A 85 -17.38 -16.61 31.01
N PRO A 86 -16.74 -16.35 32.17
CA PRO A 86 -15.28 -16.43 32.31
C PRO A 86 -14.68 -17.82 32.08
N HIS A 87 -15.47 -18.88 32.19
CA HIS A 87 -15.05 -20.27 31.96
C HIS A 87 -15.29 -20.76 30.53
N LYS A 88 -15.85 -19.91 29.67
CA LYS A 88 -16.13 -20.25 28.28
C LYS A 88 -14.81 -20.48 27.55
N PRO A 89 -14.65 -21.62 26.86
CA PRO A 89 -13.41 -21.91 26.16
C PRO A 89 -13.21 -20.90 25.02
N THR A 90 -11.98 -20.41 24.86
CA THR A 90 -11.62 -19.37 23.88
C THR A 90 -12.03 -19.70 22.44
N ARG A 91 -12.05 -21.00 22.08
CA ARG A 91 -12.51 -21.45 20.75
C ARG A 91 -13.99 -21.17 20.52
N GLN A 92 -14.80 -21.27 21.56
CA GLN A 92 -16.23 -21.02 21.49
C GLN A 92 -16.52 -19.52 21.49
N VAL A 93 -15.80 -18.73 22.28
CA VAL A 93 -15.81 -17.25 22.19
C VAL A 93 -15.47 -16.80 20.78
N ALA A 94 -14.44 -17.38 20.16
CA ALA A 94 -14.07 -17.06 18.78
C ALA A 94 -15.18 -17.43 17.77
N ALA A 95 -15.80 -18.61 17.91
CA ALA A 95 -16.87 -19.04 17.01
C ALA A 95 -18.12 -18.16 17.10
N ASP A 96 -18.46 -17.71 18.31
CA ASP A 96 -19.64 -16.88 18.55
C ASP A 96 -19.45 -15.43 18.06
N ASN A 97 -18.20 -15.00 17.84
CA ASN A 97 -17.82 -13.66 17.39
C ASN A 97 -17.18 -13.63 15.99
N ASP A 98 -17.34 -14.67 15.17
CA ASP A 98 -16.66 -14.83 13.85
C ASP A 98 -17.41 -14.14 12.67
N ASN A 99 -18.28 -13.16 12.95
CA ASN A 99 -19.03 -12.37 11.94
C ASN A 99 -18.36 -11.01 11.64
#